data_AF-A0A443SUS4-F1
#
_entry.id   AF-A0A443SUS4-F1
#
_cell.length_a   1.000
_cell.length_b   1.000
_cell.length_c   1.000
_cell.angle_alpha   90.00
_cell.angle_beta   90.00
_cell.angle_gamma   90.00
#
_symmetry.space_group_name_H-M   'P 1'
#
loop_
_entity.id
_entity.type
_entity.pdbx_description
1 polymer ?
#
loop_
_entity_poly.entity_id
_entity_poly.type
_entity_poly.pdbx_seq_one_letter_code
_entity_poly.pdbx_strand_id
1 'polypeptide(L)' 'MCWDREIGVVFLPCGHVACTQCAPGVTSCPVCRTVIKGTVRTFLA' A
#
# COMPACT_ATOMS: atom_id res chain seq x y z
N MET A 1 -3.68 -4.60 -8.14
CA MET A 1 -3.15 -3.23 -8.16
C MET A 1 -3.90 -2.46 -9.24
N CYS A 2 -4.39 -1.28 -8.91
CA CYS A 2 -5.36 -0.53 -9.71
C CYS A 2 -4.75 0.22 -10.90
N TRP A 3 -3.43 0.46 -10.95
CA TRP A 3 -2.63 1.15 -12.00
C TRP A 3 -3.13 2.53 -12.50
N ASP A 4 -4.30 2.97 -12.07
CA ASP A 4 -5.03 4.14 -12.59
C ASP A 4 -5.29 5.18 -11.49
N ARG A 5 -5.30 4.74 -10.22
CA ARG A 5 -5.64 5.59 -9.06
C ARG A 5 -4.41 6.09 -8.32
N GLU A 6 -4.52 7.32 -7.85
CA GLU A 6 -3.51 8.00 -7.05
C GLU A 6 -3.08 7.20 -5.82
N ILE A 7 -1.79 7.29 -5.53
CA ILE A 7 -1.15 6.59 -4.42
C ILE A 7 -1.56 7.27 -3.11
N GLY A 8 -2.07 6.47 -2.17
CA GLY A 8 -2.55 7.00 -0.89
C GLY A 8 -2.19 6.13 0.30
N VAL A 9 -1.48 5.02 0.11
CA VAL A 9 -1.10 4.08 1.18
C VAL A 9 0.31 3.55 0.99
N VAL A 10 1.07 3.49 2.09
CA VAL A 10 2.40 2.86 2.19
C VAL A 10 2.31 1.63 3.09
N PHE A 11 2.88 0.50 2.65
CA PHE A 11 2.96 -0.76 3.38
C PHE A 11 4.20 -0.83 4.27
N LEU A 12 4.03 -1.01 5.58
CA LEU A 12 5.13 -1.20 6.52
C LEU A 12 5.39 -2.70 6.78
N PRO A 13 6.66 -3.13 6.91
CA PRO A 13 7.89 -2.31 6.91
C PRO A 13 8.50 -2.05 5.52
N CYS A 14 7.94 -2.61 4.45
CA CYS A 14 8.60 -2.64 3.15
C CYS A 14 8.65 -1.31 2.37
N GLY A 15 7.84 -0.32 2.74
CA GLY A 15 7.78 0.99 2.10
C GLY A 15 7.06 1.04 0.74
N HIS A 16 6.62 -0.09 0.20
CA HIS A 16 5.91 -0.12 -1.08
C HIS A 16 4.51 0.49 -0.98
N VAL A 17 4.03 1.00 -2.09
CA VAL A 17 2.88 1.88 -2.15
C VAL A 17 1.69 1.26 -2.89
N ALA A 18 0.48 1.67 -2.52
CA ALA A 18 -0.77 1.27 -3.16
C ALA A 18 -1.82 2.40 -3.12
N CYS A 19 -2.83 2.30 -3.98
CA CYS A 19 -4.01 3.17 -3.89
C CYS A 19 -4.86 2.82 -2.66
N THR A 20 -5.60 3.79 -2.12
CA THR A 20 -6.46 3.64 -0.93
C THR A 20 -7.53 2.55 -1.06
N GLN A 21 -7.92 2.21 -2.29
CA GLN A 21 -8.89 1.17 -2.60
C GLN A 21 -8.27 -0.21 -2.77
N CYS A 22 -6.98 -0.29 -3.12
CA CYS A 22 -6.27 -1.56 -3.25
C CYS A 22 -5.55 -2.00 -1.98
N ALA A 23 -5.37 -1.12 -1.01
CA ALA A 23 -4.76 -1.47 0.27
C ALA A 23 -5.61 -2.37 1.19
N PRO A 24 -6.94 -2.21 1.29
CA PRO A 24 -7.78 -3.05 2.17
C PRO A 24 -7.69 -4.53 1.78
N GLY A 25 -7.54 -5.41 2.77
CA GLY A 25 -7.48 -6.86 2.56
C GLY A 25 -6.13 -7.39 2.07
N VAL A 26 -5.15 -6.53 1.80
CA VAL A 26 -3.80 -6.95 1.41
C VAL A 26 -2.97 -7.23 2.67
N THR A 27 -2.54 -8.48 2.82
CA THR A 27 -1.73 -8.95 3.97
C THR A 27 -0.25 -9.10 3.65
N SER A 28 0.11 -9.16 2.37
CA SER A 28 1.48 -9.23 1.89
C SER A 28 1.70 -8.24 0.75
N CYS A 29 2.88 -7.61 0.73
CA CYS A 29 3.23 -6.67 -0.31
C CYS A 29 3.26 -7.38 -1.67
N PRO A 30 2.50 -6.94 -2.69
CA PRO A 30 2.52 -7.57 -4.01
C PRO A 30 3.85 -7.40 -4.75
N VAL A 31 4.70 -6.45 -4.32
CA VAL A 31 5.99 -6.14 -4.95
C VAL A 31 7.10 -7.03 -4.38
N CYS A 32 7.29 -6.99 -3.06
CA CYS A 32 8.41 -7.68 -2.40
C CYS A 32 7.99 -8.88 -1.52
N ARG A 33 6.69 -9.22 -1.49
CA ARG A 33 6.10 -10.34 -0.73
C ARG A 33 6.30 -10.27 0.79
N THR A 34 6.81 -9.16 1.32
CA THR A 34 6.91 -8.93 2.76
C THR A 34 5.53 -8.86 3.41
N VAL A 35 5.36 -9.52 4.56
CA VAL A 35 4.13 -9.45 5.35
C VAL A 35 3.92 -8.00 5.83
N ILE A 36 2.72 -7.48 5.58
CA ILE A 36 2.34 -6.12 5.96
C ILE A 36 1.99 -6.13 7.43
N LYS A 37 2.72 -5.35 8.24
CA LYS A 37 2.46 -5.17 9.67
C LYS A 37 1.65 -3.91 9.97
N GLY A 38 1.55 -3.01 8.99
CA GLY A 38 0.77 -1.79 9.08
C GLY A 38 0.72 -1.06 7.77
N THR A 39 -0.24 -0.15 7.64
CA THR A 39 -0.40 0.70 6.46
C THR A 39 -0.50 2.15 6.89
N VAL A 40 0.25 3.03 6.25
CA VAL A 40 0.20 4.48 6.49
C VAL A 40 -0.50 5.14 5.32
N ARG A 41 -1.52 5.96 5.58
CA ARG A 41 -2.11 6.79 4.53
C ARG A 41 -1.21 7.98 4.23
N THR A 42 -0.81 8.14 2.97
CA THR A 42 -0.09 9.32 2.52
C THR A 42 -1.09 10.44 2.26
N PHE A 43 -0.92 11.57 2.94
CA PHE A 43 -1.61 12.82 2.65
C PHE A 43 -0.68 13.63 1.76
N LEU A 44 -0.97 13.71 0.47
CA LEU A 44 -0.41 14.75 -0.39
C LEU A 44 -1.32 15.97 -0.21
N ALA A 45 -0.80 16.98 0.49
CA ALA A 45 -1.39 18.31 0.57
C ALA A 45 -1.01 19.13 -0.67
#